data_AF-A0A8E2B1M7-F1
#
_entry.id   AF-A0A8E2B1M7-F1
#
_cell.length_a   1.000
_cell.length_b   1.000
_cell.length_c   1.000
_cell.angle_alpha   90.00
_cell.angle_beta   90.00
_cell.angle_gamma   90.00
#
_symmetry.space_group_name_H-M   'P 1'
#
loop_
_entity.id
_entity.type
_entity.pdbx_description
1 polymer ?
#
loop_
_entity_poly.entity_id
_entity_poly.type
_entity_poly.pdbx_seq_one_letter_code
_entity_poly.pdbx_strand_id
1 'polypeptide(L)'
;MSSQGTFEFPSPVGGIPLSRDFAPSIIFAILYASLLPAFAYRLIKKDSRTYVLLGCLFFCIERVVVFSFRAEESHDTSDGTSEFFLTYMQTTWGVGFITIAQDWIVVLRAFLVNSTKGAPDGDAFDTSADSDIERPLTALASDMRCPSPSHRAGFHEGSGVDKPRERFWFRRILGFGSLALFATNIVDTVAGALYWNALRSAGAAKATQQLRYVGTGLAFFYIVAMFATALWACFTHRVPSKPALYHALISILLMIIAVYRLVVMRFQTTALLSDAPGSLNSASSKTSFYVLHVLPEWIATLLLVSINVREWYGTGLKGDSNFWEGKGGKGGLFSFMRLGRKA
;
A
#
# COMPACT_ATOMS: atom_id res chain seq x y z
N MET A 1 22.43 27.93 37.59
CA MET A 1 21.55 26.90 37.00
C MET A 1 20.37 27.63 36.41
N SER A 2 20.39 27.88 35.10
CA SER A 2 19.27 28.49 34.39
C SER A 2 18.06 27.58 34.55
N SER A 3 16.93 28.15 34.98
CA SER A 3 15.63 27.49 34.93
C SER A 3 15.37 27.09 33.48
N GLN A 4 15.69 25.85 33.10
CA GLN A 4 15.23 25.29 31.84
C GLN A 4 13.71 25.28 31.95
N GLY A 5 13.06 26.27 31.31
CA GLY A 5 11.62 26.29 31.21
C GLY A 5 11.19 24.96 30.61
N THR A 6 10.42 24.18 31.37
CA THR A 6 9.79 22.95 30.89
C THR A 6 8.79 23.35 29.83
N PHE A 7 9.22 23.33 28.56
CA PHE A 7 8.35 23.57 27.43
C PHE A 7 7.71 22.25 27.00
N GLU A 8 6.53 22.33 26.41
CA GLU A 8 5.80 21.17 25.90
C GLU A 8 6.29 20.79 24.49
N PHE A 9 6.37 19.49 24.23
CA PHE A 9 6.66 18.95 22.92
C PHE A 9 5.61 17.89 22.52
N PRO A 10 5.42 17.62 21.21
CA PRO A 10 4.45 16.63 20.75
C PRO A 10 4.73 15.26 21.36
N SER A 11 3.72 14.61 21.91
CA SER A 11 3.90 13.27 22.46
C SER A 11 4.32 12.29 21.35
N PRO A 12 5.19 11.30 21.65
CA PRO A 12 5.60 10.33 20.66
C PRO A 12 4.40 9.47 20.28
N VAL A 13 4.15 9.26 18.99
CA VAL A 13 3.07 8.39 18.53
C VAL A 13 3.35 6.97 19.02
N GLY A 14 2.41 6.38 19.75
CA GLY A 14 2.58 5.09 20.45
C GLY A 14 3.32 5.18 21.79
N GLY A 15 3.73 6.38 22.19
CA GLY A 15 4.56 6.63 23.38
C GLY A 15 5.92 5.93 23.32
N ILE A 16 6.70 6.05 24.39
CA ILE A 16 7.97 5.34 24.54
C ILE A 16 7.75 3.86 24.88
N PRO A 17 8.66 2.94 24.52
CA PRO A 17 8.52 1.55 24.95
C PRO A 17 8.63 1.44 26.47
N LEU A 18 7.67 0.77 27.08
CA LEU A 18 7.64 0.48 28.52
C LEU A 18 7.49 -1.03 28.72
N SER A 19 7.74 -1.57 29.91
CA SER A 19 7.67 -3.03 30.16
C SER A 19 6.34 -3.69 29.76
N ARG A 20 5.24 -2.93 29.76
CA ARG A 20 3.93 -3.39 29.30
C ARG A 20 3.84 -3.61 27.77
N ASP A 21 4.76 -3.03 27.01
CA ASP A 21 4.85 -3.15 25.55
C ASP A 21 5.66 -4.39 25.11
N PHE A 22 6.32 -5.09 26.03
CA PHE A 22 7.19 -6.24 25.72
C PHE A 22 6.45 -7.37 25.00
N ALA A 23 5.43 -7.92 25.66
CA ALA A 23 4.62 -9.00 25.10
C ALA A 23 3.93 -8.62 23.77
N PRO A 24 3.21 -7.49 23.64
CA PRO A 24 2.58 -7.15 22.37
C PRO A 24 3.59 -6.88 21.26
N SER A 25 4.78 -6.33 21.55
CA SER A 25 5.81 -6.11 20.54
C SER A 25 6.34 -7.43 19.97
N ILE A 26 6.60 -8.44 20.81
CA ILE A 26 6.99 -9.78 20.34
C ILE A 26 5.89 -10.40 19.47
N ILE A 27 4.63 -10.32 19.90
CA ILE A 27 3.50 -10.86 19.15
C ILE A 27 3.42 -10.21 17.76
N PHE A 28 3.47 -8.88 17.67
CA PHE A 28 3.41 -8.19 16.37
C PHE A 28 4.64 -8.45 15.51
N ALA A 29 5.85 -8.56 16.09
CA ALA A 29 7.04 -8.97 15.34
C ALA A 29 6.84 -10.34 14.65
N ILE A 30 6.31 -11.33 15.38
CA ILE A 30 6.00 -12.66 14.83
C ILE A 30 4.90 -12.57 13.76
N LEU A 31 3.83 -11.80 14.02
CA LEU A 31 2.74 -11.63 13.07
C LEU A 31 3.22 -11.01 11.75
N TYR A 32 4.07 -9.98 11.76
CA TYR A 32 4.64 -9.42 10.54
C TYR A 32 5.64 -10.39 9.88
N ALA A 33 6.51 -11.05 10.66
CA ALA A 33 7.45 -12.03 10.13
C ALA A 33 6.74 -13.19 9.41
N SER A 34 5.57 -13.61 9.91
CA SER A 34 4.75 -14.66 9.30
C SER A 34 4.20 -14.30 7.91
N LEU A 35 4.12 -13.01 7.56
CA LEU A 35 3.69 -12.55 6.23
C LEU A 35 4.82 -12.62 5.19
N LEU A 36 6.09 -12.60 5.62
CA LEU A 36 7.25 -12.59 4.71
C LEU A 36 7.32 -13.82 3.80
N PRO A 37 7.07 -15.07 4.26
CA PRO A 37 6.99 -16.23 3.38
C PRO A 37 5.91 -16.09 2.30
N ALA A 38 4.76 -15.46 2.61
CA ALA A 38 3.68 -15.25 1.64
C ALA A 38 4.10 -14.24 0.56
N PHE A 39 4.82 -13.18 0.92
CA PHE A 39 5.42 -12.27 -0.05
C PHE A 39 6.48 -12.96 -0.91
N ALA A 40 7.39 -13.73 -0.30
CA ALA A 40 8.42 -14.48 -1.02
C ALA A 40 7.81 -15.47 -2.02
N TYR A 41 6.80 -16.25 -1.59
CA TYR A 41 6.06 -17.16 -2.46
C TYR A 41 5.51 -16.44 -3.69
N ARG A 42 4.93 -15.25 -3.50
CA ARG A 42 4.35 -14.45 -4.60
C ARG A 42 5.38 -13.88 -5.56
N LEU A 43 6.54 -13.49 -5.06
CA LEU A 43 7.65 -13.01 -5.88
C LEU A 43 8.29 -14.14 -6.70
N ILE A 44 8.28 -15.37 -6.20
CA ILE A 44 8.82 -16.55 -6.89
C ILE A 44 7.85 -17.09 -7.94
N LYS A 45 6.56 -17.21 -7.61
CA LYS A 45 5.55 -17.79 -8.51
C LYS A 45 5.25 -16.84 -9.67
N LYS A 46 5.61 -17.26 -10.89
CA LYS A 46 5.51 -16.45 -12.13
C LYS A 46 4.12 -15.89 -12.38
N ASP A 47 3.06 -16.63 -12.04
CA ASP A 47 1.67 -16.23 -12.29
C ASP A 47 1.18 -15.13 -11.34
N SER A 48 1.71 -15.06 -10.12
CA SER A 48 1.34 -14.05 -9.12
C SER A 48 2.34 -12.90 -8.99
N ARG A 49 3.52 -13.03 -9.62
CA ARG A 49 4.62 -12.09 -9.47
C ARG A 49 4.20 -10.68 -9.90
N THR A 50 4.31 -9.73 -8.98
CA THR A 50 4.09 -8.31 -9.21
C THR A 50 5.05 -7.51 -8.32
N TYR A 51 5.62 -6.43 -8.86
CA TYR A 51 6.47 -5.50 -8.12
C TYR A 51 5.69 -4.34 -7.50
N VAL A 52 4.37 -4.29 -7.74
CA VAL A 52 3.49 -3.23 -7.21
C VAL A 52 3.44 -3.25 -5.68
N LEU A 53 3.70 -4.40 -5.05
CA LEU A 53 3.64 -4.56 -3.58
C LEU A 53 5.03 -4.57 -2.92
N LEU A 54 6.09 -4.12 -3.61
CA LEU A 54 7.43 -4.09 -3.04
C LEU A 54 7.52 -3.11 -1.86
N GLY A 55 6.81 -1.98 -1.90
CA GLY A 55 6.76 -1.04 -0.78
C GLY A 55 6.21 -1.70 0.48
N CYS A 56 5.11 -2.44 0.33
CA CYS A 56 4.45 -3.21 1.39
C CYS A 56 5.35 -4.33 1.94
N LEU A 57 6.17 -4.99 1.10
CA LEU A 57 7.17 -5.96 1.55
C LEU A 57 8.25 -5.29 2.42
N PHE A 58 8.86 -4.19 1.93
CA PHE A 58 9.88 -3.49 2.71
C PHE A 58 9.33 -2.96 4.02
N PHE A 59 8.11 -2.42 3.98
CA PHE A 59 7.35 -2.03 5.14
C PHE A 59 7.15 -3.20 6.14
N CYS A 60 6.79 -4.39 5.65
CA CYS A 60 6.61 -5.56 6.51
C CYS A 60 7.92 -5.99 7.20
N ILE A 61 9.06 -5.97 6.48
CA ILE A 61 10.38 -6.24 7.05
C ILE A 61 10.73 -5.21 8.11
N GLU A 62 10.49 -3.94 7.78
CA GLU A 62 10.73 -2.81 8.66
C GLU A 62 9.94 -2.93 9.97
N ARG A 63 8.67 -3.35 9.92
CA ARG A 63 7.86 -3.59 11.11
C ARG A 63 8.42 -4.69 12.01
N VAL A 64 9.01 -5.75 11.46
CA VAL A 64 9.71 -6.78 12.27
C VAL A 64 10.89 -6.16 13.02
N VAL A 65 11.66 -5.29 12.36
CA VAL A 65 12.80 -4.59 12.99
C VAL A 65 12.33 -3.66 14.10
N VAL A 66 11.33 -2.82 13.83
CA VAL A 66 10.79 -1.85 14.80
C VAL A 66 10.23 -2.54 16.04
N PHE A 67 9.45 -3.60 15.87
CA PHE A 67 8.90 -4.32 17.02
C PHE A 67 9.97 -5.12 17.79
N SER A 68 11.03 -5.56 17.13
CA SER A 68 12.20 -6.14 17.81
C SER A 68 12.88 -5.11 18.71
N PHE A 69 13.18 -3.91 18.18
CA PHE A 69 13.76 -2.83 19.00
C PHE A 69 12.81 -2.38 20.11
N ARG A 70 11.51 -2.27 19.83
CA ARG A 70 10.51 -1.93 20.84
C ARG A 70 10.44 -2.97 21.96
N ALA A 71 10.59 -4.25 21.64
CA ALA A 71 10.65 -5.32 22.63
C ALA A 71 11.93 -5.20 23.48
N GLU A 72 13.09 -4.94 22.85
CA GLU A 72 14.36 -4.76 23.55
C GLU A 72 14.31 -3.57 24.53
N GLU A 73 13.89 -2.37 24.08
CA GLU A 73 13.76 -1.18 24.93
C GLU A 73 12.72 -1.36 26.06
N SER A 74 11.70 -2.21 25.85
CA SER A 74 10.72 -2.50 26.91
C SER A 74 11.24 -3.46 27.98
N HIS A 75 12.25 -4.29 27.66
CA HIS A 75 12.84 -5.23 28.60
C HIS A 75 13.84 -4.54 29.53
N ASP A 76 14.68 -3.65 28.98
CA ASP A 76 15.69 -2.90 29.73
C ASP A 76 15.36 -1.40 29.76
N THR A 77 14.51 -1.01 30.71
CA THR A 77 14.10 0.39 30.87
C THR A 77 15.17 1.27 31.54
N SER A 78 16.34 0.71 31.90
CA SER A 78 17.32 1.39 32.75
C SER A 78 18.22 2.38 32.00
N ASP A 79 18.44 2.19 30.70
CA ASP A 79 19.37 2.99 29.89
C ASP A 79 18.76 4.25 29.25
N GLY A 80 17.47 4.50 29.47
CA GLY A 80 16.76 5.60 28.82
C GLY A 80 16.55 5.37 27.32
N THR A 81 15.60 6.08 26.72
CA THR A 81 15.27 5.90 25.30
C THR A 81 16.37 6.48 24.42
N SER A 82 16.96 5.68 23.53
CA SER A 82 18.04 6.16 22.68
C SER A 82 17.53 7.18 21.65
N GLU A 83 18.34 8.19 21.34
CA GLU A 83 18.03 9.19 20.30
C GLU A 83 17.68 8.51 18.97
N PHE A 84 18.47 7.50 18.61
CA PHE A 84 18.32 6.77 17.36
C PHE A 84 16.99 6.00 17.32
N PHE A 85 16.67 5.21 18.36
CA PHE A 85 15.46 4.40 18.39
C PHE A 85 14.21 5.25 18.41
N LEU A 86 14.21 6.34 19.20
CA LEU A 86 13.08 7.26 19.24
C LEU A 86 12.84 7.92 17.88
N THR A 87 13.89 8.42 17.24
CA THR A 87 13.81 9.04 15.91
C THR A 87 13.34 8.04 14.86
N TYR A 88 13.90 6.83 14.88
CA TYR A 88 13.55 5.75 13.95
C TYR A 88 12.08 5.35 14.08
N MET A 89 11.61 5.07 15.30
CA MET A 89 10.20 4.75 15.58
C MET A 89 9.25 5.86 15.13
N GLN A 90 9.55 7.12 15.48
CA GLN A 90 8.66 8.22 15.10
C GLN A 90 8.60 8.44 13.59
N THR A 91 9.71 8.21 12.89
CA THR A 91 9.79 8.27 11.42
C THR A 91 8.92 7.18 10.78
N THR A 92 9.04 5.95 11.25
CA THR A 92 8.37 4.81 10.61
C THR A 92 6.89 4.64 10.98
N TRP A 93 6.49 5.00 12.20
CA TRP A 93 5.06 5.14 12.51
C TRP A 93 4.42 6.21 11.63
N GLY A 94 5.22 7.22 11.24
CA GLY A 94 5.03 8.20 10.18
C GLY A 94 4.69 7.60 8.80
N VAL A 95 5.65 6.88 8.26
CA VAL A 95 5.69 6.51 6.85
C VAL A 95 4.93 5.21 6.53
N GLY A 96 4.68 4.35 7.52
CA GLY A 96 4.17 3.00 7.32
C GLY A 96 2.87 2.90 6.50
N PHE A 97 1.76 3.39 7.06
CA PHE A 97 0.45 3.35 6.39
C PHE A 97 0.42 4.13 5.07
N ILE A 98 1.24 5.17 4.92
CA ILE A 98 1.36 5.96 3.68
C ILE A 98 2.06 5.14 2.58
N THR A 99 3.04 4.33 2.94
CA THR A 99 3.70 3.39 2.01
C THR A 99 2.72 2.32 1.51
N ILE A 100 1.84 1.82 2.39
CA ILE A 100 0.76 0.91 1.98
C ILE A 100 -0.20 1.64 1.01
N ALA A 101 -0.60 2.87 1.34
CA ALA A 101 -1.47 3.69 0.47
C ALA A 101 -0.82 3.95 -0.91
N GLN A 102 0.51 4.13 -0.96
CA GLN A 102 1.29 4.34 -2.18
C GLN A 102 1.22 3.14 -3.13
N ASP A 103 1.39 1.92 -2.61
CA ASP A 103 1.22 0.71 -3.41
C ASP A 103 -0.24 0.55 -3.83
N TRP A 104 -1.17 0.93 -2.95
CA TRP A 104 -2.60 0.76 -3.18
C TRP A 104 -3.15 1.67 -4.28
N ILE A 105 -2.73 2.93 -4.35
CA ILE A 105 -3.14 3.82 -5.44
C ILE A 105 -2.67 3.32 -6.81
N VAL A 106 -1.53 2.63 -6.87
CA VAL A 106 -1.04 2.01 -8.12
C VAL A 106 -1.91 0.83 -8.53
N VAL A 107 -2.37 0.02 -7.57
CA VAL A 107 -3.36 -1.04 -7.81
C VAL A 107 -4.69 -0.45 -8.30
N LEU A 108 -5.19 0.60 -7.65
CA LEU A 108 -6.42 1.30 -8.07
C LEU A 108 -6.31 1.83 -9.50
N ARG A 109 -5.15 2.41 -9.84
CA ARG A 109 -4.89 2.92 -11.19
C ARG A 109 -4.96 1.82 -12.22
N ALA A 110 -4.29 0.70 -11.97
CA ALA A 110 -4.33 -0.44 -12.89
C ALA A 110 -5.74 -1.00 -13.04
N PHE A 111 -6.49 -1.09 -11.95
CA PHE A 111 -7.87 -1.53 -11.92
C PHE A 111 -8.78 -0.70 -12.85
N LEU A 112 -8.81 0.62 -12.65
CA LEU A 112 -9.64 1.53 -13.43
C LEU A 112 -9.16 1.66 -14.89
N VAL A 113 -7.84 1.62 -15.11
CA VAL A 113 -7.30 1.61 -16.48
C VAL A 113 -7.73 0.36 -17.23
N ASN A 114 -7.73 -0.80 -16.58
CA ASN A 114 -8.15 -2.05 -17.22
C ASN A 114 -9.65 -2.08 -17.50
N SER A 115 -10.49 -1.48 -16.65
CA SER A 115 -11.95 -1.41 -16.90
C SER A 115 -12.36 -0.51 -18.07
N THR A 116 -11.43 0.31 -18.60
CA THR A 116 -11.67 1.15 -19.79
C THR A 116 -11.28 0.48 -21.10
N LYS A 117 -10.67 -0.71 -21.05
CA LYS A 117 -10.30 -1.46 -22.26
C LYS A 117 -11.54 -2.06 -22.88
N GLY A 118 -11.73 -1.82 -24.17
CA GLY A 118 -12.73 -2.54 -24.93
C GLY A 118 -12.40 -4.03 -24.99
N ALA A 119 -13.39 -4.85 -25.32
CA ALA A 119 -13.10 -6.22 -25.76
C ALA A 119 -12.03 -6.12 -26.86
N PRO A 120 -10.97 -6.95 -26.83
CA PRO A 120 -10.11 -7.04 -28.01
C PRO A 120 -11.06 -7.30 -29.17
N ASP A 121 -11.07 -6.41 -30.17
CA ASP A 121 -11.83 -6.64 -31.40
C ASP A 121 -11.50 -8.07 -31.75
N GLY A 122 -12.50 -8.95 -31.64
CA GLY A 122 -12.33 -10.27 -32.19
C GLY A 122 -11.89 -9.97 -33.61
N ASP A 123 -10.72 -10.49 -33.99
CA ASP A 123 -10.62 -11.00 -35.34
C ASP A 123 -11.93 -11.76 -35.51
N ALA A 124 -12.86 -11.12 -36.24
CA ALA A 124 -14.03 -11.78 -36.74
C ALA A 124 -13.38 -12.89 -37.56
N PHE A 125 -13.19 -14.04 -36.91
CA PHE A 125 -13.03 -15.28 -37.61
C PHE A 125 -14.29 -15.31 -38.43
N ASP A 126 -14.11 -14.95 -39.70
CA ASP A 126 -15.06 -15.14 -40.77
C ASP A 126 -15.66 -16.52 -40.52
N THR A 127 -16.84 -16.51 -39.90
CA THR A 127 -17.69 -17.69 -39.79
C THR A 127 -18.51 -17.80 -41.09
N SER A 128 -18.11 -17.04 -42.10
CA SER A 128 -18.53 -17.10 -43.48
C SER A 128 -17.55 -17.96 -44.27
N ALA A 129 -18.01 -19.16 -44.63
CA ALA A 129 -17.46 -20.05 -45.66
C ALA A 129 -16.08 -20.67 -45.37
N ASP A 130 -16.01 -21.98 -45.09
CA ASP A 130 -16.10 -22.99 -46.16
C ASP A 130 -15.88 -24.43 -45.62
N SER A 131 -16.66 -25.34 -46.18
CA SER A 131 -16.48 -26.80 -46.26
C SER A 131 -16.56 -27.70 -45.01
N ASP A 132 -17.66 -28.46 -44.99
CA ASP A 132 -17.75 -29.86 -44.58
C ASP A 132 -16.52 -30.69 -45.02
N ILE A 133 -15.58 -30.94 -44.11
CA ILE A 133 -14.62 -32.04 -44.27
C ILE A 133 -14.76 -32.97 -43.07
N GLU A 134 -15.38 -34.11 -43.36
CA GLU A 134 -15.48 -35.34 -42.60
C GLU A 134 -14.32 -35.54 -41.61
N ARG A 135 -14.62 -35.42 -40.30
CA ARG A 135 -13.73 -35.92 -39.25
C ARG A 135 -14.03 -37.40 -39.01
N PRO A 136 -13.04 -38.31 -39.12
CA PRO A 136 -13.25 -39.74 -38.90
C PRO A 136 -13.53 -40.05 -37.42
N LEU A 137 -14.52 -40.92 -37.20
CA LEU A 137 -15.11 -41.33 -35.91
C LEU A 137 -14.20 -42.18 -35.00
N THR A 138 -12.88 -42.22 -35.22
CA THR A 138 -11.98 -43.20 -34.57
C THR A 138 -10.92 -42.63 -33.63
N ALA A 139 -10.93 -41.33 -33.31
CA ALA A 139 -10.02 -40.76 -32.29
C ALA A 139 -10.58 -40.93 -30.86
N LEU A 140 -10.54 -42.17 -30.37
CA LEU A 140 -10.81 -42.55 -28.98
C LEU A 140 -9.67 -42.12 -28.02
N ALA A 141 -10.02 -41.28 -27.05
CA ALA A 141 -9.73 -41.45 -25.61
C ALA A 141 -8.33 -41.17 -24.98
N SER A 142 -7.42 -40.38 -25.56
CA SER A 142 -6.13 -40.08 -24.88
C SER A 142 -5.88 -38.64 -24.40
N ASP A 143 -6.55 -37.61 -24.93
CA ASP A 143 -6.20 -36.22 -24.59
C ASP A 143 -7.39 -35.38 -24.15
N MET A 144 -8.21 -35.95 -23.25
CA MET A 144 -9.15 -35.16 -22.46
C MET A 144 -8.38 -34.41 -21.35
N ARG A 145 -7.44 -33.53 -21.74
CA ARG A 145 -7.05 -32.43 -20.87
C ARG A 145 -8.28 -31.55 -20.77
N CYS A 146 -9.06 -31.74 -19.71
CA CYS A 146 -10.03 -30.75 -19.27
C CYS A 146 -9.35 -29.38 -19.41
N PRO A 147 -9.88 -28.46 -20.23
CA PRO A 147 -9.36 -27.10 -20.25
C PRO A 147 -9.42 -26.64 -18.81
N SER A 148 -8.25 -26.48 -18.18
CA SER A 148 -8.18 -25.90 -16.85
C SER A 148 -8.99 -24.61 -16.96
N PRO A 149 -10.07 -24.46 -16.19
CA PRO A 149 -10.83 -23.23 -16.19
C PRO A 149 -9.85 -22.20 -15.66
N SER A 150 -9.19 -21.50 -16.58
CA SER A 150 -8.48 -20.28 -16.27
C SER A 150 -9.58 -19.31 -15.89
N HIS A 151 -9.98 -19.38 -14.62
CA HIS A 151 -10.77 -18.42 -13.90
C HIS A 151 -9.98 -17.11 -13.89
N ARG A 152 -9.75 -16.49 -15.05
CA ARG A 152 -9.55 -15.04 -15.15
C ARG A 152 -10.89 -14.41 -14.81
N ALA A 153 -11.25 -14.50 -13.54
CA ALA A 153 -12.39 -13.82 -12.97
C ALA A 153 -12.13 -12.32 -13.16
N GLY A 154 -12.90 -11.68 -14.04
CA GLY A 154 -13.30 -10.31 -13.73
C GLY A 154 -13.30 -9.26 -14.83
N PHE A 155 -12.82 -9.50 -16.06
CA PHE A 155 -12.74 -8.38 -17.03
C PHE A 155 -13.17 -8.66 -18.48
N HIS A 156 -13.54 -9.87 -18.88
CA HIS A 156 -13.64 -10.21 -20.30
C HIS A 156 -15.05 -10.37 -20.92
N GLU A 157 -16.13 -10.13 -20.18
CA GLU A 157 -17.49 -10.41 -20.71
C GLU A 157 -18.38 -9.18 -20.95
N GLY A 158 -17.78 -7.98 -20.99
CA GLY A 158 -18.48 -6.78 -21.42
C GLY A 158 -18.11 -6.42 -22.84
N SER A 159 -19.08 -6.43 -23.76
CA SER A 159 -18.99 -5.89 -25.14
C SER A 159 -18.81 -4.36 -25.19
N GLY A 160 -18.06 -3.80 -24.22
CA GLY A 160 -17.92 -2.38 -24.04
C GLY A 160 -16.99 -1.76 -25.08
N VAL A 161 -17.44 -0.68 -25.72
CA VAL A 161 -16.58 0.18 -26.55
C VAL A 161 -15.39 0.69 -25.74
N ASP A 162 -14.19 0.65 -26.34
CA ASP A 162 -12.94 1.17 -25.76
C ASP A 162 -13.07 2.66 -25.41
N LYS A 163 -12.56 3.06 -24.23
CA LYS A 163 -12.67 4.44 -23.73
C LYS A 163 -11.29 5.05 -23.45
N PRO A 164 -10.54 5.45 -24.50
CA PRO A 164 -9.17 5.95 -24.34
C PRO A 164 -9.07 7.26 -23.57
N ARG A 165 -10.10 8.13 -23.65
CA ARG A 165 -10.15 9.41 -22.91
C ARG A 165 -10.25 9.20 -21.40
N GLU A 166 -11.13 8.31 -20.95
CA GLU A 166 -11.26 7.97 -19.52
C GLU A 166 -9.95 7.35 -19.00
N ARG A 167 -9.34 6.44 -19.78
CA ARG A 167 -8.05 5.84 -19.46
C ARG A 167 -6.95 6.87 -19.22
N PHE A 168 -6.86 7.86 -20.11
CA PHE A 168 -5.88 8.94 -20.01
C PHE A 168 -6.04 9.72 -18.70
N TRP A 169 -7.27 10.06 -18.34
CA TRP A 169 -7.58 10.78 -17.11
C TRP A 169 -7.30 9.97 -15.86
N PHE A 170 -7.68 8.68 -15.80
CA PHE A 170 -7.35 7.82 -14.67
C PHE A 170 -5.85 7.71 -14.42
N ARG A 171 -5.06 7.56 -15.49
CA ARG A 171 -3.59 7.53 -15.37
C ARG A 171 -3.05 8.84 -14.82
N ARG A 172 -3.57 9.98 -15.29
CA ARG A 172 -3.08 11.30 -14.90
C ARG A 172 -3.42 11.61 -13.45
N ILE A 173 -4.69 11.47 -13.06
CA ILE A 173 -5.18 11.81 -11.72
C ILE A 173 -4.54 10.91 -10.67
N LEU A 174 -4.59 9.58 -10.86
CA LEU A 174 -4.00 8.65 -9.89
C LEU A 174 -2.47 8.64 -9.94
N GLY A 175 -1.87 8.99 -11.08
CA GLY A 175 -0.43 9.26 -11.19
C GLY A 175 -0.01 10.45 -10.34
N PHE A 176 -0.75 11.57 -10.39
CA PHE A 176 -0.49 12.71 -9.52
C PHE A 176 -0.74 12.39 -8.05
N GLY A 177 -1.81 11.65 -7.73
CA GLY A 177 -2.06 11.19 -6.36
C GLY A 177 -0.92 10.33 -5.81
N SER A 178 -0.35 9.44 -6.63
CA SER A 178 0.82 8.63 -6.27
C SER A 178 2.08 9.48 -6.06
N LEU A 179 2.29 10.54 -6.84
CA LEU A 179 3.39 11.48 -6.60
C LEU A 179 3.18 12.27 -5.29
N ALA A 180 1.94 12.68 -5.02
CA ALA A 180 1.60 13.43 -3.82
C ALA A 180 1.73 12.59 -2.54
N LEU A 181 1.31 11.32 -2.56
CA LEU A 181 1.54 10.38 -1.46
C LEU A 181 3.05 10.13 -1.23
N PHE A 182 3.85 10.06 -2.30
CA PHE A 182 5.30 10.02 -2.18
C PHE A 182 5.89 11.29 -1.53
N ALA A 183 5.43 12.48 -1.93
CA ALA A 183 5.83 13.73 -1.27
C ALA A 183 5.42 13.74 0.21
N THR A 184 4.26 13.16 0.53
CA THR A 184 3.77 13.02 1.90
C THR A 184 4.69 12.13 2.74
N ASN A 185 5.21 11.03 2.18
CA ASN A 185 6.24 10.21 2.84
C ASN A 185 7.50 11.01 3.18
N ILE A 186 7.95 11.89 2.29
CA ILE A 186 9.12 12.76 2.55
C ILE A 186 8.82 13.69 3.73
N VAL A 187 7.65 14.34 3.75
CA VAL A 187 7.23 15.23 4.84
C VAL A 187 7.22 14.51 6.18
N ASP A 188 6.60 13.32 6.25
CA ASP A 188 6.54 12.53 7.49
C ASP A 188 7.92 12.00 7.92
N THR A 189 8.79 11.68 6.95
CA THR A 189 10.18 11.29 7.24
C THR A 189 10.95 12.44 7.90
N VAL A 190 10.86 13.64 7.34
CA VAL A 190 11.50 14.85 7.89
C VAL A 190 10.92 15.17 9.27
N ALA A 191 9.60 15.04 9.45
CA ALA A 191 8.95 15.26 10.73
C ALA A 191 9.47 14.29 11.81
N GLY A 192 9.67 13.02 11.45
CA GLY A 192 10.28 12.00 12.31
C GLY A 192 11.72 12.33 12.67
N ALA A 193 12.55 12.67 11.68
CA ALA A 193 13.96 13.03 11.86
C ALA A 193 14.14 14.27 12.77
N LEU A 194 13.24 15.25 12.70
CA LEU A 194 13.28 16.45 13.53
C LEU A 194 12.79 16.21 14.97
N TYR A 195 12.21 15.05 15.26
CA TYR A 195 11.56 14.81 16.56
C TYR A 195 12.53 14.89 17.75
N TRP A 196 13.78 14.45 17.59
CA TRP A 196 14.75 14.59 18.68
C TRP A 196 15.06 16.07 19.00
N ASN A 197 15.18 16.90 17.97
CA ASN A 197 15.35 18.34 18.13
C ASN A 197 14.12 19.00 18.79
N ALA A 198 12.93 18.45 18.54
CA ALA A 198 11.70 18.88 19.21
C ALA A 198 11.74 18.70 20.74
N LEU A 199 12.52 17.75 21.26
CA LEU A 199 12.70 17.59 22.71
C LEU A 199 13.59 18.67 23.33
N ARG A 200 14.37 19.39 22.51
CA ARG A 200 15.38 20.37 22.96
C ARG A 200 15.00 21.82 22.64
N SER A 201 14.03 22.04 21.75
CA SER A 201 13.62 23.37 21.30
C SER A 201 12.12 23.46 21.03
N ALA A 202 11.46 24.47 21.61
CA ALA A 202 10.05 24.77 21.36
C ALA A 202 9.76 25.09 19.88
N GLY A 203 10.71 25.70 19.17
CA GLY A 203 10.57 25.98 17.73
C GLY A 203 10.57 24.70 16.90
N ALA A 204 11.49 23.76 17.19
CA ALA A 204 11.53 22.45 16.56
C ALA A 204 10.28 21.62 16.91
N ALA A 205 9.81 21.70 18.16
CA ALA A 205 8.58 21.06 18.60
C ALA A 205 7.36 21.48 17.77
N LYS A 206 7.18 22.80 17.60
CA LYS A 206 6.11 23.34 16.77
C LYS A 206 6.24 22.92 15.30
N ALA A 207 7.44 22.98 14.74
CA ALA A 207 7.70 22.58 13.35
C ALA A 207 7.41 21.09 13.12
N THR A 208 7.90 20.20 13.99
CA THR A 208 7.62 18.77 13.93
C THR A 208 6.13 18.48 14.03
N GLN A 209 5.40 19.17 14.91
CA GLN A 209 3.95 19.00 15.03
C GLN A 209 3.22 19.41 13.74
N GLN A 210 3.57 20.57 13.17
CA GLN A 210 2.98 21.05 11.94
C GLN A 210 3.23 20.10 10.76
N LEU A 211 4.48 19.63 10.60
CA LEU A 211 4.82 18.68 9.54
C LEU A 211 4.05 17.37 9.69
N ARG A 212 3.92 16.84 10.91
CA ARG A 212 3.10 15.66 11.21
C ARG A 212 1.64 15.83 10.78
N TYR A 213 1.03 16.97 11.12
CA TYR A 213 -0.35 17.26 10.71
C TYR A 213 -0.50 17.41 9.20
N VAL A 214 0.42 18.11 8.55
CA VAL A 214 0.39 18.29 7.08
C VAL A 214 0.56 16.94 6.39
N GLY A 215 1.56 16.15 6.78
CA GLY A 215 1.80 14.83 6.20
C GLY A 215 0.62 13.87 6.41
N THR A 216 0.19 13.68 7.65
CA THR A 216 -0.93 12.77 7.94
C THR A 216 -2.26 13.27 7.34
N GLY A 217 -2.51 14.58 7.33
CA GLY A 217 -3.70 15.17 6.72
C GLY A 217 -3.76 14.98 5.21
N LEU A 218 -2.64 15.17 4.50
CA LEU A 218 -2.54 14.89 3.06
C LEU A 218 -2.75 13.41 2.76
N ALA A 219 -2.11 12.52 3.52
CA ALA A 219 -2.31 11.07 3.37
C ALA A 219 -3.79 10.70 3.57
N PHE A 220 -4.43 11.21 4.62
CA PHE A 220 -5.84 10.96 4.89
C PHE A 220 -6.73 11.39 3.73
N PHE A 221 -6.52 12.60 3.21
CA PHE A 221 -7.28 13.11 2.07
C PHE A 221 -7.19 12.18 0.85
N TYR A 222 -5.98 11.72 0.50
CA TYR A 222 -5.81 10.80 -0.63
C TYR A 222 -6.42 9.42 -0.37
N ILE A 223 -6.35 8.91 0.86
CA ILE A 223 -6.99 7.64 1.21
C ILE A 223 -8.52 7.74 1.10
N VAL A 224 -9.12 8.84 1.55
CA VAL A 224 -10.55 9.12 1.37
C VAL A 224 -10.92 9.19 -0.12
N ALA A 225 -10.10 9.84 -0.93
CA ALA A 225 -10.30 9.90 -2.38
C ALA A 225 -10.23 8.50 -3.04
N MET A 226 -9.28 7.65 -2.63
CA MET A 226 -9.20 6.25 -3.08
C MET A 226 -10.44 5.45 -2.68
N PHE A 227 -10.90 5.61 -1.43
CA PHE A 227 -12.11 4.96 -0.92
C PHE A 227 -13.35 5.38 -1.73
N ALA A 228 -13.55 6.68 -1.93
CA ALA A 228 -14.66 7.22 -2.72
C ALA A 228 -14.61 6.73 -4.17
N THR A 229 -13.42 6.66 -4.77
CA THR A 229 -13.22 6.15 -6.13
C THR A 229 -13.55 4.66 -6.23
N ALA A 230 -13.17 3.87 -5.23
CA ALA A 230 -13.51 2.45 -5.16
C ALA A 230 -15.02 2.22 -5.01
N LEU A 231 -15.70 3.01 -4.15
CA LEU A 231 -17.16 2.96 -4.04
C LEU A 231 -17.84 3.37 -5.34
N TRP A 232 -17.39 4.45 -5.97
CA TRP A 232 -17.90 4.87 -7.28
C TRP A 232 -17.74 3.77 -8.34
N ALA A 233 -16.62 3.05 -8.31
CA ALA A 233 -16.39 1.92 -9.20
C ALA A 233 -17.39 0.77 -8.95
N CYS A 234 -17.82 0.51 -7.71
CA CYS A 234 -18.86 -0.47 -7.39
C CYS A 234 -20.21 -0.16 -8.07
N PHE A 235 -20.54 1.13 -8.25
CA PHE A 235 -21.78 1.57 -8.89
C PHE A 235 -21.68 1.64 -10.42
N THR A 236 -20.48 1.47 -10.99
CA THR A 236 -20.27 1.56 -12.43
C THR A 236 -20.36 0.17 -13.04
N HIS A 237 -21.36 -0.08 -13.89
CA HIS A 237 -21.67 -1.39 -14.50
C HIS A 237 -20.52 -2.08 -15.28
N ARG A 238 -19.39 -1.42 -15.53
CA ARG A 238 -18.24 -2.00 -16.25
C ARG A 238 -17.18 -2.62 -15.35
N VAL A 239 -17.28 -2.44 -14.03
CA VAL A 239 -16.22 -2.84 -13.10
C VAL A 239 -16.71 -3.99 -12.22
N PRO A 240 -15.90 -5.05 -12.00
CA PRO A 240 -16.29 -6.09 -11.07
C PRO A 240 -16.36 -5.53 -9.64
N SER A 241 -17.51 -5.68 -8.98
CA SER A 241 -17.74 -5.12 -7.65
C SER A 241 -16.84 -5.74 -6.58
N LYS A 242 -16.44 -7.02 -6.72
CA LYS A 242 -15.62 -7.72 -5.71
C LYS A 242 -14.23 -7.06 -5.50
N PRO A 243 -13.39 -6.85 -6.54
CA PRO A 243 -12.14 -6.10 -6.36
C PRO A 243 -12.36 -4.66 -5.89
N ALA A 244 -13.43 -3.99 -6.33
CA ALA A 244 -13.74 -2.63 -5.88
C ALA A 244 -14.07 -2.55 -4.38
N LEU A 245 -14.90 -3.48 -3.87
CA LEU A 245 -15.20 -3.60 -2.44
C LEU A 245 -13.95 -3.96 -1.62
N TYR A 246 -13.09 -4.82 -2.14
CA TYR A 246 -11.82 -5.15 -1.51
C TYR A 246 -10.89 -3.92 -1.45
N HIS A 247 -10.91 -3.09 -2.50
CA HIS A 247 -10.24 -1.80 -2.52
C HIS A 247 -10.71 -0.88 -1.40
N ALA A 248 -12.03 -0.73 -1.29
CA ALA A 248 -12.67 0.08 -0.28
C ALA A 248 -12.36 -0.41 1.15
N LEU A 249 -12.36 -1.74 1.38
CA LEU A 249 -12.05 -2.33 2.69
C LEU A 249 -10.64 -1.95 3.18
N ILE A 250 -9.62 -2.11 2.34
CA ILE A 250 -8.24 -1.73 2.71
C ILE A 250 -8.15 -0.21 2.93
N SER A 251 -8.81 0.60 2.11
CA SER A 251 -8.84 2.05 2.33
C SER A 251 -9.47 2.43 3.68
N ILE A 252 -10.55 1.75 4.12
CA ILE A 252 -11.13 1.95 5.45
C ILE A 252 -10.12 1.65 6.56
N LEU A 253 -9.38 0.53 6.46
CA LEU A 253 -8.36 0.19 7.46
C LEU A 253 -7.27 1.27 7.54
N LEU A 254 -6.82 1.80 6.41
CA LEU A 254 -5.85 2.91 6.37
C LEU A 254 -6.43 4.22 6.91
N MET A 255 -7.73 4.48 6.70
CA MET A 255 -8.42 5.64 7.28
C MET A 255 -8.46 5.57 8.81
N ILE A 256 -8.68 4.39 9.41
CA ILE A 256 -8.65 4.21 10.87
C ILE A 256 -7.30 4.66 11.43
N ILE A 257 -6.20 4.25 10.79
CA ILE A 257 -4.83 4.63 11.21
C ILE A 257 -4.63 6.15 11.10
N ALA A 258 -5.02 6.73 9.96
CA ALA A 258 -4.87 8.17 9.72
C ALA A 258 -5.68 9.00 10.72
N VAL A 259 -6.92 8.62 11.01
CA VAL A 259 -7.78 9.28 12.01
C VAL A 259 -7.17 9.14 13.41
N TYR A 260 -6.75 7.94 13.81
CA TYR A 260 -6.07 7.73 15.09
C TYR A 260 -4.87 8.67 15.23
N ARG A 261 -4.02 8.75 14.20
CA ARG A 261 -2.84 9.62 14.19
C ARG A 261 -3.20 11.09 14.33
N LEU A 262 -4.15 11.59 13.54
CA LEU A 262 -4.61 12.98 13.63
C LEU A 262 -5.14 13.31 15.04
N VAL A 263 -5.84 12.37 15.68
CA VAL A 263 -6.34 12.54 17.05
C VAL A 263 -5.19 12.59 18.06
N VAL A 264 -4.20 11.69 17.97
CA VAL A 264 -3.13 11.65 18.98
C VAL A 264 -2.08 12.75 18.81
N MET A 265 -1.94 13.33 17.62
CA MET A 265 -1.00 14.44 17.35
C MET A 265 -1.33 15.75 18.09
N ARG A 266 -2.52 15.86 18.68
CA ARG A 266 -2.88 17.00 19.53
C ARG A 266 -2.25 16.95 20.91
N PHE A 267 -1.84 15.75 21.34
CA PHE A 267 -1.28 15.58 22.67
C PHE A 267 0.19 16.01 22.72
N GLN A 268 0.53 16.65 23.81
CA GLN A 268 1.86 17.14 24.12
C GLN A 268 2.25 16.67 25.52
N THR A 269 3.55 16.63 25.79
CA THR A 269 4.11 16.26 27.09
C THR A 269 5.34 17.10 27.39
N THR A 270 5.66 17.25 28.67
CA THR A 270 6.87 17.92 29.16
C THR A 270 8.02 16.95 29.41
N ALA A 271 7.75 15.64 29.47
CA ALA A 271 8.75 14.59 29.67
C ALA A 271 8.38 13.30 28.93
N LEU A 272 9.40 12.61 28.39
CA LEU A 272 9.22 11.36 27.63
C LEU A 272 8.69 10.22 28.49
N LEU A 273 9.17 10.12 29.74
CA LEU A 273 8.80 9.10 30.72
C LEU A 273 7.54 9.46 31.52
N SER A 274 6.89 10.59 31.21
CA SER A 274 5.68 11.01 31.92
C SER A 274 4.53 10.03 31.67
N ASP A 275 3.80 9.66 32.72
CA ASP A 275 2.53 8.94 32.64
C ASP A 275 1.31 9.87 32.75
N ALA A 276 1.55 11.19 32.73
CA ALA A 276 0.49 12.19 32.79
C ALA A 276 -0.45 12.09 31.57
N PRO A 277 -1.73 12.52 31.70
CA PRO A 277 -2.66 12.57 30.58
C PRO A 277 -2.05 13.32 29.38
N GLY A 278 -2.12 12.69 28.20
CA GLY A 278 -1.53 13.23 26.97
C GLY A 278 -0.12 12.71 26.64
N SER A 279 0.60 12.07 27.56
CA SER A 279 1.93 11.51 27.24
C SER A 279 1.91 10.32 26.27
N LEU A 280 0.74 9.69 26.11
CA LEU A 280 0.53 8.43 25.38
C LEU A 280 1.24 7.22 25.97
N ASN A 281 1.70 7.31 27.23
CA ASN A 281 2.35 6.19 27.94
C ASN A 281 1.39 5.38 28.83
N SER A 282 0.21 5.91 29.13
CA SER A 282 -0.81 5.19 29.91
C SER A 282 -1.20 3.86 29.25
N ALA A 283 -1.65 2.89 30.06
CA ALA A 283 -2.08 1.57 29.56
C ALA A 283 -3.14 1.71 28.44
N SER A 284 -4.13 2.57 28.66
CA SER A 284 -5.20 2.83 27.69
C SER A 284 -4.69 3.41 26.36
N SER A 285 -3.68 4.29 26.43
CA SER A 285 -3.06 4.88 25.24
C SER A 285 -2.26 3.85 24.45
N LYS A 286 -1.54 2.96 25.14
CA LYS A 286 -0.83 1.83 24.50
C LYS A 286 -1.80 0.87 23.82
N THR A 287 -2.87 0.47 24.52
CA THR A 287 -3.91 -0.39 23.94
C THR A 287 -4.52 0.26 22.69
N SER A 288 -4.82 1.56 22.75
CA SER A 288 -5.35 2.30 21.61
C SER A 288 -4.36 2.33 20.43
N PHE A 289 -3.06 2.49 20.69
CA PHE A 289 -2.02 2.42 19.67
C PHE A 289 -2.01 1.04 18.97
N TYR A 290 -1.96 -0.05 19.72
CA TYR A 290 -1.94 -1.38 19.12
C TYR A 290 -3.24 -1.69 18.35
N VAL A 291 -4.41 -1.30 18.88
CA VAL A 291 -5.72 -1.64 18.30
C VAL A 291 -6.09 -0.75 17.12
N LEU A 292 -5.77 0.55 17.15
CA LEU A 292 -6.22 1.51 16.13
C LEU A 292 -5.13 1.88 15.13
N HIS A 293 -3.86 1.63 15.45
CA HIS A 293 -2.75 1.86 14.53
C HIS A 293 -2.19 0.55 14.01
N VAL A 294 -1.63 -0.28 14.88
CA VAL A 294 -0.83 -1.45 14.47
C VAL A 294 -1.71 -2.55 13.87
N LEU A 295 -2.82 -2.90 14.52
CA LEU A 295 -3.67 -4.00 14.08
C LEU A 295 -4.33 -3.73 12.70
N PRO A 296 -4.93 -2.57 12.41
CA PRO A 296 -5.47 -2.27 11.07
C PRO A 296 -4.37 -2.25 10.01
N GLU A 297 -3.17 -1.80 10.36
CA GLU A 297 -2.00 -1.80 9.48
C GLU A 297 -1.61 -3.23 9.11
N TRP A 298 -1.50 -4.12 10.09
CA TRP A 298 -1.21 -5.53 9.87
C TRP A 298 -2.30 -6.23 9.06
N ILE A 299 -3.58 -5.99 9.36
CA ILE A 299 -4.72 -6.55 8.61
C ILE A 299 -4.66 -6.06 7.16
N ALA A 300 -4.38 -4.79 6.90
CA ALA A 300 -4.25 -4.26 5.55
C ALA A 300 -3.12 -4.95 4.77
N THR A 301 -1.96 -5.15 5.39
CA THR A 301 -0.83 -5.89 4.80
C THR A 301 -1.21 -7.36 4.52
N LEU A 302 -1.86 -8.03 5.49
CA LEU A 302 -2.34 -9.39 5.33
C LEU A 302 -3.31 -9.50 4.15
N LEU A 303 -4.28 -8.59 4.04
CA LEU A 303 -5.24 -8.57 2.94
C LEU A 303 -4.54 -8.36 1.60
N LEU A 304 -3.55 -7.47 1.50
CA LEU A 304 -2.78 -7.27 0.26
C LEU A 304 -2.01 -8.52 -0.18
N VAL A 305 -1.39 -9.22 0.76
CA VAL A 305 -0.64 -10.45 0.48
C VAL A 305 -1.54 -11.69 0.37
N SER A 306 -2.83 -11.60 0.71
CA SER A 306 -3.77 -12.72 0.62
C SER A 306 -4.36 -12.90 -0.78
N ILE A 307 -4.55 -11.83 -1.57
CA ILE A 307 -5.20 -11.90 -2.90
C ILE A 307 -4.23 -11.73 -4.08
N ASN A 308 -4.32 -12.53 -5.14
CA ASN A 308 -3.42 -12.37 -6.28
C ASN A 308 -3.74 -11.05 -7.02
N VAL A 309 -3.06 -9.96 -6.64
CA VAL A 309 -3.32 -8.61 -7.16
C VAL A 309 -3.19 -8.54 -8.68
N ARG A 310 -2.30 -9.35 -9.25
CA ARG A 310 -2.12 -9.47 -10.69
C ARG A 310 -3.37 -9.97 -11.40
N GLU A 311 -3.96 -11.02 -10.84
CA GLU A 311 -5.16 -11.67 -11.37
C GLU A 311 -6.42 -10.84 -11.10
N TRP A 312 -6.60 -10.38 -9.86
CA TRP A 312 -7.81 -9.67 -9.44
C TRP A 312 -7.97 -8.28 -10.07
N TYR A 313 -6.85 -7.58 -10.28
CA TYR A 313 -6.87 -6.20 -10.80
C TYR A 313 -6.27 -6.09 -12.21
N GLY A 314 -5.86 -7.22 -12.81
CA GLY A 314 -5.22 -7.26 -14.13
C GLY A 314 -3.89 -6.50 -14.16
N THR A 315 -3.17 -6.41 -13.04
CA THR A 315 -1.88 -5.71 -13.02
C THR A 315 -0.83 -6.47 -13.84
N GLY A 316 0.13 -5.74 -14.37
CA GLY A 316 1.38 -6.27 -14.90
C GLY A 316 2.44 -6.38 -13.83
N LEU A 317 3.67 -6.72 -14.24
CA LEU A 317 4.81 -6.76 -13.34
C LEU A 317 5.06 -5.42 -12.63
N LYS A 318 4.82 -4.29 -13.32
CA LYS A 318 5.00 -2.92 -12.80
C LYS A 318 3.70 -2.10 -12.83
N GLY A 319 2.56 -2.71 -12.51
CA GLY A 319 1.26 -2.01 -12.50
C GLY A 319 0.55 -2.03 -13.86
N ASP A 320 0.08 -0.90 -14.38
CA ASP A 320 -0.73 -0.86 -15.60
C ASP A 320 0.06 -0.97 -16.93
N SER A 321 1.36 -1.32 -16.84
CA SER A 321 2.34 -1.33 -17.93
C SER A 321 2.26 -2.54 -18.88
N ASN A 322 1.20 -3.37 -18.78
CA ASN A 322 0.88 -4.42 -19.77
C ASN A 322 0.61 -3.87 -21.20
N PHE A 323 0.65 -2.55 -21.38
CA PHE A 323 0.59 -1.90 -22.70
C PHE A 323 1.69 -2.39 -23.67
N TRP A 324 2.84 -2.85 -23.17
CA TRP A 324 3.96 -3.20 -24.05
C TRP A 324 4.02 -4.67 -24.48
N GLU A 325 3.35 -5.59 -23.80
CA GLU A 325 3.45 -7.03 -24.11
C GLU A 325 2.34 -7.54 -25.05
N GLY A 326 1.24 -6.79 -25.21
CA GLY A 326 0.11 -7.20 -26.05
C GLY A 326 0.27 -6.91 -27.55
N LYS A 327 1.29 -6.16 -27.96
CA LYS A 327 1.69 -6.15 -29.39
C LYS A 327 2.62 -7.32 -29.61
N GLY A 328 2.07 -8.40 -30.16
CA GLY A 328 2.80 -9.56 -30.63
C GLY A 328 4.11 -9.20 -31.32
N GLY A 329 5.13 -10.01 -31.05
CA GLY A 329 6.51 -9.76 -31.42
C GLY A 329 6.71 -9.29 -32.86
N LYS A 330 7.34 -8.11 -32.99
CA LYS A 330 8.20 -7.63 -34.10
C LYS A 330 8.45 -6.11 -34.07
N GLY A 331 7.88 -5.37 -33.12
CA GLY A 331 8.05 -3.91 -33.02
C GLY A 331 8.96 -3.45 -31.87
N GLY A 332 10.11 -4.09 -31.66
CA GLY A 332 11.11 -3.53 -30.74
C GLY A 332 11.58 -2.15 -31.22
N LEU A 333 12.02 -1.30 -30.28
CA LEU A 333 12.54 0.06 -30.51
C LEU A 333 13.57 0.14 -31.68
N PHE A 334 14.23 -0.97 -32.00
CA PHE A 334 15.10 -1.14 -33.17
C PHE A 334 14.41 -1.02 -34.55
N SER A 335 13.10 -1.21 -34.65
CA SER A 335 12.36 -0.99 -35.91
C SER A 335 12.26 0.49 -36.27
N PHE A 336 12.36 1.40 -35.31
CA PHE A 336 12.35 2.84 -35.58
C PHE A 336 13.72 3.34 -36.09
N MET A 337 14.81 2.61 -35.82
CA MET A 337 16.16 2.92 -36.32
C MET A 337 16.49 2.31 -37.69
N ARG A 338 15.65 1.42 -38.24
CA ARG A 338 15.90 0.80 -39.56
C ARG A 338 15.29 1.53 -40.75
N LEU A 339 14.62 2.67 -40.55
CA LEU A 339 14.04 3.48 -41.63
C LEU A 339 14.97 4.58 -42.18
N GLY A 340 16.24 4.64 -41.75
CA GLY A 340 17.19 5.70 -42.12
C GLY A 340 18.33 5.32 -43.07
N ARG A 341 18.28 4.21 -43.80
CA ARG A 341 19.29 3.87 -44.83
C ARG A 341 18.64 3.42 -46.14
N LYS A 342 18.19 4.41 -46.91
CA LYS A 342 18.19 4.36 -48.37
C LYS A 342 18.51 5.77 -48.88
N ALA A 343 19.79 6.01 -49.11
CA ALA A 343 20.35 6.95 -50.07
C ALA A 343 21.69 6.35 -50.50
#